data_AF-A0A538H2S3-F1
#
_entry.id   AF-A0A538H2S3-F1
#
_cell.length_a   1.000
_cell.length_b   1.000
_cell.length_c   1.000
_cell.angle_alpha   90.00
_cell.angle_beta   90.00
_cell.angle_gamma   90.00
#
_symmetry.space_group_name_H-M   'P 1'
#
loop_
_entity.id
_entity.type
_entity.pdbx_description
1 polymer ?
#
loop_
_entity_poly.entity_id
_entity_poly.type
_entity_poly.pdbx_seq_one_letter_code
_entity_poly.pdbx_strand_id
1 'polypeptide(L)'
;VTGVDLVRAQLEIAAGEPLDVRRELRGHAVEVRLYAEDPRSFLPQAGRLERLRLPEEIRVDAGVEQGDEVGIAYDPMIAKLVAHGETRAEALDRLGAALAETEVEGVVTNLPFLRWLVAHPALRAGRTTTAFLTDYPPLSRAPLLQPDRPWQGAWRLNLPPPAPSPPPDADAGAHDHRPGGESALTAPMPGTVIRLLVAPGDRVRARQPLVVLEAMKMETPVASPFEASVRAVHVAEGDRVAGGALLVELES
;
A
#
# COMPACT_ATOMS: atom_id res chain seq x y z
N VAL A 1 -24.17 -1.11 -5.89
CA VAL A 1 -24.65 -1.90 -7.06
C VAL A 1 -25.90 -2.74 -6.77
N THR A 2 -26.06 -3.34 -5.58
CA THR A 2 -27.23 -4.18 -5.24
C THR A 2 -28.43 -3.41 -4.67
N GLY A 3 -28.20 -2.20 -4.14
CA GLY A 3 -29.21 -1.46 -3.38
C GLY A 3 -29.60 -2.11 -2.05
N VAL A 4 -28.76 -3.03 -1.55
CA VAL A 4 -28.97 -3.74 -0.28
C VAL A 4 -28.09 -3.10 0.79
N ASP A 5 -28.70 -2.79 1.92
CA ASP A 5 -27.99 -2.59 3.17
C ASP A 5 -27.76 -3.94 3.83
N LEU A 6 -26.51 -4.40 3.78
CA LEU A 6 -26.13 -5.71 4.32
C LEU A 6 -26.24 -5.75 5.85
N VAL A 7 -26.00 -4.64 6.56
CA VAL A 7 -26.09 -4.60 8.02
C VAL A 7 -27.54 -4.73 8.44
N ARG A 8 -28.44 -4.01 7.77
CA ARG A 8 -29.88 -4.16 7.99
C ARG A 8 -30.34 -5.59 7.71
N ALA A 9 -29.97 -6.16 6.57
CA ALA A 9 -30.36 -7.53 6.21
C ALA A 9 -29.84 -8.56 7.22
N GLN A 10 -28.62 -8.38 7.75
CA GLN A 10 -28.07 -9.22 8.81
C GLN A 10 -28.93 -9.18 10.08
N LEU A 11 -29.40 -7.99 10.50
CA LEU A 11 -30.27 -7.85 11.66
C LEU A 11 -31.65 -8.47 11.43
N GLU A 12 -32.23 -8.29 10.25
CA GLU A 12 -33.52 -8.88 9.87
C GLU A 12 -33.46 -10.41 9.88
N ILE A 13 -32.42 -11.00 9.27
CA ILE A 13 -32.20 -12.46 9.29
C ILE A 13 -31.98 -12.96 10.71
N ALA A 14 -31.20 -12.24 11.53
CA ALA A 14 -30.97 -12.61 12.92
C ALA A 14 -32.27 -12.57 13.76
N ALA A 15 -33.24 -11.74 13.37
CA ALA A 15 -34.58 -11.70 13.95
C ALA A 15 -35.54 -12.78 13.40
N GLY A 16 -35.11 -13.59 12.44
CA GLY A 16 -35.89 -14.67 11.83
C GLY A 16 -36.61 -14.30 10.54
N GLU A 17 -36.39 -13.10 9.99
CA GLU A 17 -36.98 -12.68 8.72
C GLU A 17 -36.31 -13.39 7.52
N PRO A 18 -37.06 -13.71 6.46
CA PRO A 18 -36.51 -14.35 5.26
C PRO A 18 -35.72 -13.35 4.39
N LEU A 19 -34.64 -13.84 3.75
CA LEU A 19 -33.85 -13.05 2.81
C LEU A 19 -34.46 -13.05 1.41
N ASP A 20 -34.72 -11.85 0.87
CA ASP A 20 -35.04 -11.67 -0.55
C ASP A 20 -33.77 -11.65 -1.42
N VAL A 21 -33.57 -12.73 -2.19
CA VAL A 21 -32.34 -13.02 -2.94
C VAL A 21 -32.33 -12.56 -4.41
N ARG A 22 -33.47 -12.13 -4.97
CA ARG A 22 -33.54 -11.81 -6.42
C ARG A 22 -33.34 -10.33 -6.67
N ARG A 23 -32.15 -9.92 -7.13
CA ARG A 23 -31.86 -8.51 -7.40
C ARG A 23 -31.06 -8.29 -8.67
N GLU A 24 -31.43 -7.24 -9.38
CA GLU A 24 -30.70 -6.74 -10.53
C GLU A 24 -29.55 -5.85 -10.06
N LEU A 25 -28.36 -6.07 -10.62
CA LEU A 25 -27.18 -5.27 -10.34
C LEU A 25 -27.20 -4.01 -11.20
N ARG A 26 -27.02 -2.84 -10.58
CA ARG A 26 -27.02 -1.55 -11.26
C ARG A 26 -25.67 -0.83 -11.13
N GLY A 27 -25.13 -0.42 -12.28
CA GLY A 27 -23.88 0.33 -12.40
C GLY A 27 -22.65 -0.42 -11.89
N HIS A 28 -21.63 0.34 -11.49
CA HIS A 28 -20.37 -0.16 -10.96
C HIS A 28 -19.98 0.59 -9.69
N ALA A 29 -19.30 -0.07 -8.77
CA ALA A 29 -18.75 0.56 -7.57
C ALA A 29 -17.28 0.18 -7.38
N VAL A 30 -16.48 1.13 -6.89
CA VAL A 30 -15.07 0.92 -6.55
C VAL A 30 -14.84 1.47 -5.15
N GLU A 31 -14.24 0.66 -4.30
CA GLU A 31 -13.81 1.03 -2.94
C GLU A 31 -12.29 1.09 -2.88
N VAL A 32 -11.76 2.08 -2.16
CA VAL A 32 -10.37 2.12 -1.69
C VAL A 32 -10.34 2.28 -0.19
N ARG A 33 -9.28 1.76 0.44
CA ARG A 33 -9.01 1.92 1.86
C ARG A 33 -7.87 2.91 2.07
N LEU A 34 -8.18 4.02 2.70
CA LEU A 34 -7.22 5.02 3.13
C LEU A 34 -6.61 4.55 4.45
N TYR A 35 -5.30 4.31 4.42
CA TYR A 35 -4.52 3.81 5.54
C TYR A 35 -3.47 4.84 5.97
N ALA A 36 -3.23 4.90 7.28
CA ALA A 36 -2.04 5.50 7.87
C ALA A 36 -0.84 4.58 7.63
N GLU A 37 -0.33 4.57 6.41
CA GLU A 37 0.77 3.73 5.95
C GLU A 37 1.67 4.52 5.00
N ASP A 38 2.96 4.19 4.97
CA ASP A 38 3.85 4.73 3.94
C ASP A 38 3.48 4.19 2.55
N PRO A 39 3.29 5.04 1.52
CA PRO A 39 2.76 4.62 0.22
C PRO A 39 3.73 3.76 -0.61
N ARG A 40 4.99 3.58 -0.17
CA ARG A 40 6.00 2.78 -0.90
C ARG A 40 6.29 1.48 -0.20
N SER A 41 6.48 1.53 1.11
CA SER A 41 6.83 0.39 1.95
C SER A 41 5.62 -0.29 2.58
N PHE A 42 4.46 0.39 2.61
CA PHE A 42 3.23 -0.02 3.32
C PHE A 42 3.44 -0.24 4.81
N LEU A 43 4.49 0.34 5.38
CA LEU A 43 4.70 0.29 6.83
C LEU A 43 3.67 1.16 7.54
N PRO A 44 2.95 0.61 8.54
CA PRO A 44 1.99 1.37 9.33
C PRO A 44 2.61 2.60 10.01
N GLN A 45 1.78 3.62 10.15
CA GLN A 45 2.14 4.92 10.71
C GLN A 45 1.18 5.24 11.85
N ALA A 46 1.74 5.64 12.98
CA ALA A 46 0.97 6.10 14.12
C ALA A 46 1.18 7.61 14.29
N GLY A 47 0.14 8.30 14.79
CA GLY A 47 0.22 9.73 15.05
C GLY A 47 -1.14 10.40 15.03
N ARG A 48 -1.13 11.71 15.23
CA ARG A 48 -2.35 12.52 15.30
C ARG A 48 -2.75 13.04 13.92
N LEU A 49 -4.03 12.93 13.59
CA LEU A 49 -4.61 13.51 12.37
C LEU A 49 -4.79 15.02 12.56
N GLU A 50 -3.75 15.80 12.26
CA GLU A 50 -3.79 17.27 12.40
C GLU A 50 -4.83 17.90 11.48
N ARG A 51 -4.99 17.33 10.28
CA ARG A 51 -6.02 17.70 9.32
C ARG A 51 -6.61 16.46 8.69
N LEU A 52 -7.94 16.39 8.63
CA LEU A 52 -8.67 15.34 7.94
C LEU A 52 -9.86 15.96 7.21
N ARG A 53 -9.76 16.05 5.88
CA ARG A 53 -10.87 16.44 5.01
C ARG A 53 -11.21 15.25 4.11
N LEU A 54 -12.42 14.75 4.28
CA LEU A 54 -12.98 13.66 3.47
C LEU A 54 -14.00 14.24 2.47
N PRO A 55 -14.17 13.61 1.30
CA PRO A 55 -15.11 14.07 0.26
C PRO A 55 -16.57 13.81 0.67
N GLU A 56 -17.52 14.58 0.12
CA GLU A 56 -18.95 14.47 0.46
C GLU A 56 -19.79 13.83 -0.66
N GLU A 57 -19.29 13.84 -1.90
CA GLU A 57 -20.00 13.45 -3.12
C GLU A 57 -19.99 11.93 -3.39
N ILE A 58 -19.26 11.18 -2.56
CA ILE A 58 -19.18 9.72 -2.58
C ILE A 58 -19.43 9.18 -1.17
N ARG A 59 -19.71 7.89 -1.06
CA ARG A 59 -19.85 7.25 0.25
C ARG A 59 -18.48 7.18 0.92
N VAL A 60 -18.40 7.66 2.15
CA VAL A 60 -17.23 7.54 3.00
C VAL A 60 -17.62 6.88 4.31
N ASP A 61 -16.99 5.75 4.62
CA ASP A 61 -17.12 5.09 5.93
C ASP A 61 -15.82 5.35 6.71
N ALA A 62 -15.86 6.23 7.70
CA ALA A 62 -14.71 6.58 8.54
C ALA A 62 -14.99 6.27 10.02
N GLY A 63 -13.96 5.86 10.76
CA GLY A 63 -14.03 5.59 12.19
C GLY A 63 -13.22 6.59 13.04
N VAL A 64 -12.72 7.65 12.42
CA VAL A 64 -11.88 8.70 13.03
C VAL A 64 -12.28 10.07 12.50
N GLU A 65 -12.01 11.10 13.29
CA GLU A 65 -12.25 12.50 12.96
C GLU A 65 -10.94 13.32 13.01
N GLN A 66 -10.98 14.56 12.51
CA GLN A 66 -9.84 15.46 12.63
C GLN A 66 -9.49 15.68 14.11
N GLY A 67 -8.22 15.52 14.45
CA GLY A 67 -7.69 15.67 15.79
C GLY A 67 -7.51 14.36 16.54
N ASP A 68 -8.10 13.26 16.06
CA ASP A 68 -7.92 11.92 16.63
C ASP A 68 -6.50 11.39 16.45
N GLU A 69 -6.15 10.39 17.26
CA GLU A 69 -4.87 9.69 17.20
C GLU A 69 -5.04 8.29 16.60
N VAL A 70 -4.28 8.00 15.56
CA VAL A 70 -4.09 6.65 15.04
C VAL A 70 -3.02 5.97 15.89
N GLY A 71 -3.47 5.14 16.84
CA GLY A 71 -2.59 4.43 17.77
C GLY A 71 -2.11 3.08 17.25
N ILE A 72 -1.08 2.51 17.90
CA ILE A 72 -0.45 1.24 17.50
C ILE A 72 -1.29 -0.01 17.77
N ALA A 73 -2.36 0.12 18.56
CA ALA A 73 -3.13 -1.02 19.08
C ALA A 73 -4.18 -1.57 18.11
N TYR A 74 -4.55 -0.81 17.08
CA TYR A 74 -5.60 -1.12 16.13
C TYR A 74 -5.09 -1.04 14.69
N ASP A 75 -5.92 -1.48 13.74
CA ASP A 75 -5.65 -1.40 12.31
C ASP A 75 -5.45 0.07 11.86
N PRO A 76 -4.50 0.38 10.95
CA PRO A 76 -4.18 1.75 10.53
C PRO A 76 -5.24 2.40 9.61
N MET A 77 -6.39 1.76 9.37
CA MET A 77 -7.40 2.26 8.44
C MET A 77 -8.06 3.53 8.97
N ILE A 78 -7.99 4.59 8.17
CA ILE A 78 -8.62 5.88 8.44
C ILE A 78 -10.06 5.87 7.92
N ALA A 79 -10.24 5.49 6.65
CA ALA A 79 -11.54 5.53 5.98
C ALA A 79 -11.63 4.57 4.78
N LYS A 80 -12.85 4.20 4.41
CA LYS A 80 -13.20 3.59 3.13
C LYS A 80 -13.88 4.61 2.26
N LEU A 81 -13.34 4.84 1.07
CA LEU A 81 -13.92 5.74 0.08
C LEU A 81 -14.53 4.90 -1.04
N VAL A 82 -15.84 5.03 -1.25
CA VAL A 82 -16.61 4.20 -2.16
C VAL A 82 -17.34 5.07 -3.18
N ALA A 83 -16.90 5.00 -4.43
CA ALA A 83 -17.59 5.65 -5.54
C ALA A 83 -18.48 4.66 -6.30
N HIS A 84 -19.64 5.13 -6.74
CA HIS A 84 -20.56 4.41 -7.63
C HIS A 84 -20.84 5.26 -8.87
N GLY A 85 -21.01 4.62 -10.02
CA GLY A 85 -21.37 5.24 -11.29
C GLY A 85 -22.09 4.26 -12.20
N GLU A 86 -22.63 4.74 -13.32
CA GLU A 86 -23.30 3.87 -14.30
C GLU A 86 -22.30 2.94 -15.00
N THR A 87 -21.06 3.41 -15.18
CA THR A 87 -19.96 2.62 -15.74
C THR A 87 -18.79 2.51 -14.77
N ARG A 88 -17.92 1.51 -14.99
CA ARG A 88 -16.67 1.37 -14.24
C ARG A 88 -15.74 2.58 -14.42
N ALA A 89 -15.69 3.14 -15.63
CA ALA A 89 -14.88 4.33 -15.91
C ALA A 89 -15.37 5.53 -15.09
N GLU A 90 -16.68 5.77 -15.10
CA GLU A 90 -17.30 6.84 -14.31
C GLU A 90 -17.08 6.66 -12.81
N ALA A 91 -17.24 5.44 -12.27
CA ALA A 91 -16.97 5.17 -10.86
C ALA A 91 -15.50 5.47 -10.50
N LEU A 92 -14.54 5.13 -11.36
CA LEU A 92 -13.12 5.45 -11.16
C LEU A 92 -12.82 6.95 -11.32
N ASP A 93 -13.50 7.66 -12.21
CA ASP A 93 -13.36 9.12 -12.37
C ASP A 93 -13.86 9.86 -11.13
N ARG A 94 -15.05 9.49 -10.65
CA ARG A 94 -15.62 10.03 -9.40
C ARG A 94 -14.73 9.74 -8.19
N LEU A 95 -14.20 8.51 -8.09
CA LEU A 95 -13.25 8.16 -7.03
C LEU A 95 -11.96 8.97 -7.13
N GLY A 96 -11.45 9.19 -8.35
CA GLY A 96 -10.27 10.01 -8.60
C GLY A 96 -10.46 11.46 -8.16
N ALA A 97 -11.60 12.07 -8.46
CA ALA A 97 -11.95 13.41 -8.01
C ALA A 97 -12.04 13.49 -6.47
N ALA A 98 -12.76 12.55 -5.86
CA ALA A 98 -12.90 12.46 -4.40
C ALA A 98 -11.54 12.29 -3.69
N LEU A 99 -10.64 11.47 -4.23
CA LEU A 99 -9.28 11.30 -3.71
C LEU A 99 -8.43 12.57 -3.89
N ALA A 100 -8.66 13.37 -4.93
CA ALA A 100 -7.94 14.64 -5.14
C ALA A 100 -8.33 15.69 -4.09
N GLU A 101 -9.59 15.69 -3.65
CA GLU A 101 -10.12 16.59 -2.62
C GLU A 101 -9.84 16.13 -1.19
N THR A 102 -9.53 14.84 -1.01
CA THR A 102 -9.17 14.26 0.29
C THR A 102 -7.85 14.86 0.80
N GLU A 103 -7.80 15.28 2.05
CA GLU A 103 -6.61 15.85 2.68
C GLU A 103 -6.36 15.17 4.03
N VAL A 104 -5.13 14.69 4.24
CA VAL A 104 -4.69 14.11 5.52
C VAL A 104 -3.32 14.69 5.85
N GLU A 105 -3.20 15.29 7.03
CA GLU A 105 -1.94 15.85 7.57
C GLU A 105 -1.70 15.32 8.99
N GLY A 106 -0.45 15.34 9.42
CA GLY A 106 0.00 14.84 10.74
C GLY A 106 0.46 13.38 10.75
N VAL A 107 0.00 12.55 9.79
CA VAL A 107 0.44 11.16 9.63
C VAL A 107 0.71 10.87 8.16
N VAL A 108 1.74 10.05 7.88
CA VAL A 108 2.01 9.56 6.52
C VAL A 108 0.91 8.56 6.12
N THR A 109 0.39 8.68 4.91
CA THR A 109 -0.72 7.85 4.42
C THR A 109 -0.48 7.28 3.02
N ASN A 110 -1.24 6.24 2.69
CA ASN A 110 -1.24 5.64 1.37
C ASN A 110 -2.00 6.49 0.32
N LEU A 111 -2.50 7.68 0.68
CA LEU A 111 -3.29 8.55 -0.22
C LEU A 111 -2.60 8.85 -1.55
N PRO A 112 -1.28 9.18 -1.62
CA PRO A 112 -0.60 9.36 -2.90
C PRO A 112 -0.60 8.08 -3.75
N PHE A 113 -0.46 6.91 -3.11
CA PHE A 113 -0.54 5.62 -3.78
C PHE A 113 -1.95 5.36 -4.34
N LEU A 114 -3.00 5.67 -3.58
CA LEU A 114 -4.38 5.53 -4.07
C LEU A 114 -4.65 6.42 -5.29
N ARG A 115 -4.21 7.68 -5.25
CA ARG A 115 -4.30 8.62 -6.39
C ARG A 115 -3.58 8.08 -7.62
N TRP A 116 -2.39 7.53 -7.45
CA TRP A 116 -1.64 6.87 -8.52
C TRP A 116 -2.36 5.62 -9.06
N LEU A 117 -2.87 4.78 -8.17
CA LEU A 117 -3.50 3.50 -8.49
C LEU A 117 -4.77 3.71 -9.32
N VAL A 118 -5.67 4.61 -8.89
CA VAL A 118 -6.93 4.88 -9.62
C VAL A 118 -6.68 5.48 -11.00
N ALA A 119 -5.56 6.17 -11.21
CA ALA A 119 -5.15 6.70 -12.50
C ALA A 119 -4.37 5.67 -13.35
N HIS A 120 -3.96 4.52 -12.78
CA HIS A 120 -3.04 3.61 -13.44
C HIS A 120 -3.68 3.00 -14.71
N PRO A 121 -3.02 3.07 -15.88
CA PRO A 121 -3.62 2.64 -17.14
C PRO A 121 -4.03 1.16 -17.17
N ALA A 122 -3.25 0.27 -16.54
CA ALA A 122 -3.62 -1.16 -16.46
C ALA A 122 -4.88 -1.38 -15.60
N LEU A 123 -5.04 -0.63 -14.50
CA LEU A 123 -6.26 -0.67 -13.68
C LEU A 123 -7.44 -0.13 -14.48
N ARG A 124 -7.28 1.01 -15.16
CA ARG A 124 -8.31 1.62 -16.02
C ARG A 124 -8.77 0.65 -17.11
N ALA A 125 -7.84 -0.07 -17.74
CA ALA A 125 -8.12 -1.08 -18.76
C ALA A 125 -8.64 -2.41 -18.20
N GLY A 126 -8.69 -2.61 -16.87
CA GLY A 126 -9.11 -3.89 -16.26
C GLY A 126 -8.13 -5.03 -16.49
N ARG A 127 -6.86 -4.74 -16.73
CA ARG A 127 -5.79 -5.71 -17.05
C ARG A 127 -4.86 -5.98 -15.85
N THR A 128 -5.41 -5.95 -14.64
CA THR A 128 -4.65 -6.18 -13.40
C THR A 128 -4.71 -7.64 -12.99
N THR A 129 -3.57 -8.17 -12.53
CA THR A 129 -3.47 -9.48 -11.88
C THR A 129 -3.26 -9.30 -10.37
N THR A 130 -3.24 -10.40 -9.61
CA THR A 130 -2.84 -10.37 -8.20
C THR A 130 -1.35 -10.03 -8.00
N ALA A 131 -0.53 -10.10 -9.06
CA ALA A 131 0.87 -9.69 -9.05
C ALA A 131 1.07 -8.20 -9.39
N PHE A 132 -0.01 -7.44 -9.61
CA PHE A 132 0.04 -6.07 -10.13
C PHE A 132 1.03 -5.16 -9.40
N LEU A 133 1.08 -5.19 -8.07
CA LEU A 133 2.01 -4.32 -7.30
C LEU A 133 3.46 -4.82 -7.29
N THR A 134 3.70 -6.08 -7.66
CA THR A 134 5.04 -6.60 -7.94
C THR A 134 5.51 -6.16 -9.33
N ASP A 135 4.63 -6.26 -10.32
CA ASP A 135 4.90 -5.86 -11.70
C ASP A 135 5.05 -4.34 -11.85
N TYR A 136 4.27 -3.59 -11.06
CA TYR A 136 4.25 -2.14 -11.01
C TYR A 136 4.42 -1.68 -9.56
N PRO A 137 5.68 -1.54 -9.09
CA PRO A 137 5.96 -1.05 -7.76
C PRO A 137 5.22 0.27 -7.46
N PRO A 138 4.78 0.51 -6.21
CA PRO A 138 3.99 1.69 -5.86
C PRO A 138 4.66 2.99 -6.28
N LEU A 139 3.87 3.92 -6.85
CA LEU A 139 4.33 5.22 -7.36
C LEU A 139 5.38 5.13 -8.49
N SER A 140 5.57 3.94 -9.08
CA SER A 140 6.42 3.79 -10.26
C SER A 140 5.80 4.49 -11.47
N ARG A 141 6.63 4.81 -12.47
CA ARG A 141 6.12 5.41 -13.70
C ARG A 141 5.24 4.39 -14.41
N ALA A 142 3.97 4.74 -14.63
CA ALA A 142 3.06 3.89 -15.38
C ALA A 142 3.65 3.60 -16.77
N PRO A 143 3.57 2.35 -17.26
CA PRO A 143 4.00 2.04 -18.61
C PRO A 143 3.16 2.86 -19.59
N LEU A 144 3.80 3.35 -20.66
CA LEU A 144 3.04 3.87 -21.79
C LEU A 144 2.24 2.69 -22.34
N LEU A 145 0.91 2.72 -22.19
CA LEU A 145 0.06 1.78 -22.92
C LEU A 145 0.28 2.06 -24.40
N GLN A 146 1.02 1.19 -25.06
CA GLN A 146 1.04 1.21 -26.51
C GLN A 146 -0.38 0.87 -26.97
N PRO A 147 -0.98 1.67 -27.85
CA PRO A 147 -2.30 1.35 -28.38
C PRO A 147 -2.26 -0.05 -29.01
N ASP A 148 -3.37 -0.79 -28.93
CA ASP A 148 -3.49 -2.17 -29.43
C ASP A 148 -3.15 -2.31 -30.93
N ARG A 149 -3.03 -1.18 -31.64
CA ARG A 149 -2.51 -1.10 -33.01
C ARG A 149 -1.61 0.12 -33.15
N PRO A 150 -0.41 -0.02 -33.75
CA PRO A 150 0.54 1.08 -33.93
C PRO A 150 0.06 2.24 -34.85
N TRP A 151 -1.15 2.16 -35.43
CA TRP A 151 -1.57 3.03 -36.54
C TRP A 151 -2.90 3.79 -36.30
N GLN A 152 -3.37 3.93 -35.04
CA GLN A 152 -4.50 4.82 -34.73
C GLN A 152 -4.03 6.01 -33.87
N GLY A 153 -3.50 7.03 -34.53
CA GLY A 153 -3.18 8.34 -33.96
C GLY A 153 -2.92 9.35 -35.07
N ALA A 154 -3.33 10.60 -34.88
CA ALA A 154 -3.04 11.67 -35.83
C ALA A 154 -1.52 11.91 -35.90
N TRP A 155 -0.95 11.77 -37.10
CA TRP A 155 0.44 12.09 -37.39
C TRP A 155 0.75 13.52 -36.95
N ARG A 156 1.71 13.69 -36.03
CA ARG A 156 2.36 14.99 -35.81
C ARG A 156 3.67 15.01 -36.59
N LEU A 157 3.58 15.44 -37.85
CA LEU A 157 4.74 15.70 -38.69
C LEU A 157 5.46 16.98 -38.18
N ASN A 158 6.79 16.93 -38.05
CA ASN A 158 7.70 18.04 -37.66
C ASN A 158 7.90 18.34 -36.16
N LEU A 159 7.80 17.36 -35.26
CA LEU A 159 8.49 17.48 -33.97
C LEU A 159 9.95 17.03 -34.14
N PRO A 160 10.95 17.80 -33.64
CA PRO A 160 12.31 17.32 -33.59
C PRO A 160 12.34 16.03 -32.75
N PRO A 161 13.13 15.02 -33.15
CA PRO A 161 13.24 13.80 -32.37
C PRO A 161 13.69 14.15 -30.94
N PRO A 162 13.12 13.50 -29.91
CA PRO A 162 13.62 13.69 -28.55
C PRO A 162 15.11 13.35 -28.54
N ALA A 163 15.90 14.14 -27.81
CA ALA A 163 17.32 13.88 -27.67
C ALA A 163 17.52 12.43 -27.19
N PRO A 164 18.41 11.65 -27.83
CA PRO A 164 18.66 10.27 -27.40
C PRO A 164 19.08 10.30 -25.94
N SER A 165 18.31 9.62 -25.09
CA SER A 165 18.72 9.41 -23.71
C SER A 165 19.88 8.41 -23.73
N PRO A 166 20.98 8.65 -23.00
CA PRO A 166 21.99 7.63 -22.83
C PRO A 166 21.32 6.37 -22.25
N PRO A 167 21.78 5.16 -22.62
CA PRO A 167 21.31 3.96 -21.97
C PRO A 167 21.49 4.11 -20.45
N PRO A 168 20.54 3.67 -19.62
CA PRO A 168 20.74 3.65 -18.19
C PRO A 168 22.01 2.85 -17.91
N ASP A 169 22.95 3.48 -17.21
CA ASP A 169 24.19 2.84 -16.79
C ASP A 169 23.81 1.66 -15.88
N ALA A 170 24.01 0.45 -16.39
CA ALA A 170 23.65 -0.79 -15.70
C ALA A 170 24.41 -0.95 -14.38
N ASP A 171 25.51 -0.19 -14.21
CA ASP A 171 26.36 -0.20 -13.03
C ASP A 171 26.14 1.01 -12.10
N ALA A 172 25.30 2.00 -12.45
CA ALA A 172 25.04 3.17 -11.60
C ALA A 172 23.93 2.95 -10.56
N GLY A 173 23.23 1.81 -10.61
CA GLY A 173 22.20 1.42 -9.65
C GLY A 173 22.69 0.45 -8.57
N ALA A 174 23.96 0.06 -8.61
CA ALA A 174 24.59 -0.83 -7.65
C ALA A 174 25.80 -0.11 -7.04
N HIS A 175 25.90 -0.17 -5.71
CA HIS A 175 27.02 0.30 -4.89
C HIS A 175 26.91 1.73 -4.33
N ASP A 176 26.06 1.88 -3.32
CA ASP A 176 26.56 2.38 -2.03
C ASP A 176 26.60 1.22 -1.02
N HIS A 177 27.30 0.15 -1.41
CA HIS A 177 27.71 -0.91 -0.50
C HIS A 177 29.19 -0.69 -0.22
N ARG A 178 29.54 -0.38 1.02
CA ARG A 178 30.91 -0.60 1.50
C ARG A 178 31.10 -2.11 1.65
N PRO A 179 31.97 -2.77 0.87
CA PRO A 179 32.30 -4.17 1.09
C PRO A 179 33.08 -4.29 2.40
N GLY A 180 32.66 -5.19 3.30
CA GLY A 180 33.34 -5.47 4.57
C GLY A 180 32.83 -4.70 5.79
N GLY A 181 31.58 -4.22 5.78
CA GLY A 181 30.97 -3.52 6.91
C GLY A 181 29.91 -4.36 7.62
N GLU A 182 29.99 -4.41 8.94
CA GLU A 182 28.90 -4.88 9.82
C GLU A 182 27.62 -4.10 9.49
N SER A 183 26.52 -4.80 9.24
CA SER A 183 25.23 -4.17 8.94
C SER A 183 24.24 -4.44 10.07
N ALA A 184 23.82 -3.37 10.72
CA ALA A 184 22.82 -3.37 11.77
C ALA A 184 21.42 -3.25 11.16
N LEU A 185 20.57 -4.24 11.38
CA LEU A 185 19.14 -4.17 11.06
C LEU A 185 18.38 -3.62 12.25
N THR A 186 17.65 -2.53 12.03
CA THR A 186 16.83 -1.88 13.04
C THR A 186 15.34 -2.08 12.78
N ALA A 187 14.52 -1.92 13.82
CA ALA A 187 13.08 -1.98 13.73
C ALA A 187 12.59 -0.82 12.87
N PRO A 188 11.93 -1.06 11.73
CA PRO A 188 11.50 0.02 10.85
C PRO A 188 10.33 0.82 11.45
N MET A 189 9.68 0.26 12.48
CA MET A 189 8.51 0.82 13.15
C MET A 189 8.44 0.32 14.60
N PRO A 190 7.79 1.05 15.51
CA PRO A 190 7.47 0.53 16.84
C PRO A 190 6.54 -0.68 16.74
N GLY A 191 6.79 -1.73 17.52
CA GLY A 191 6.00 -2.96 17.46
C GLY A 191 6.40 -3.99 18.51
N THR A 192 5.77 -5.16 18.45
CA THR A 192 6.11 -6.32 19.28
C THR A 192 6.79 -7.38 18.41
N VAL A 193 7.90 -7.95 18.87
CA VAL A 193 8.53 -9.09 18.20
C VAL A 193 7.66 -10.32 18.42
N ILE A 194 6.99 -10.81 17.39
CA ILE A 194 6.14 -12.00 17.52
C ILE A 194 6.85 -13.28 17.14
N ARG A 195 7.86 -13.20 16.25
CA ARG A 195 8.67 -14.36 15.84
C ARG A 195 10.11 -13.98 15.58
N LEU A 196 11.03 -14.80 16.07
CA LEU A 196 12.44 -14.75 15.73
C LEU A 196 12.80 -15.98 14.89
N LEU A 197 13.20 -15.77 13.64
CA LEU A 197 13.38 -16.85 12.65
C LEU A 197 14.84 -17.29 12.48
N VAL A 198 15.76 -16.66 13.22
CA VAL A 198 17.21 -16.89 13.11
C VAL A 198 17.88 -16.83 14.47
N ALA A 199 19.01 -17.52 14.60
CA ALA A 199 19.90 -17.47 15.75
C ALA A 199 21.30 -16.94 15.35
N PRO A 200 22.10 -16.44 16.31
CA PRO A 200 23.51 -16.14 16.06
C PRO A 200 24.25 -17.34 15.46
N GLY A 201 24.99 -17.11 14.38
CA GLY A 201 25.73 -18.10 13.60
C GLY A 201 25.01 -18.62 12.35
N ASP A 202 23.71 -18.33 12.18
CA ASP A 202 22.95 -18.79 11.01
C ASP A 202 23.39 -18.09 9.72
N ARG A 203 23.42 -18.83 8.61
CA ARG A 203 23.55 -18.25 7.27
C ARG A 203 22.18 -17.91 6.69
N VAL A 204 22.04 -16.71 6.17
CA VAL A 204 20.79 -16.17 5.63
C VAL A 204 20.97 -15.69 4.20
N ARG A 205 19.95 -15.89 3.38
CA ARG A 205 19.94 -15.39 1.99
C ARG A 205 19.37 -13.98 1.92
N ALA A 206 19.67 -13.28 0.81
CA ALA A 206 18.97 -12.05 0.50
C ALA A 206 17.45 -12.24 0.51
N ARG A 207 16.74 -11.29 1.12
CA ARG A 207 15.28 -11.27 1.34
C ARG A 207 14.74 -12.37 2.25
N GLN A 208 15.59 -13.15 2.91
CA GLN A 208 15.15 -14.12 3.92
C GLN A 208 14.63 -13.38 5.16
N PRO A 209 13.39 -13.65 5.61
CA PRO A 209 12.87 -13.09 6.86
C PRO A 209 13.71 -13.51 8.08
N LEU A 210 14.02 -12.55 8.95
CA LEU A 210 14.83 -12.75 10.15
C LEU A 210 14.00 -12.57 11.43
N VAL A 211 13.20 -11.51 11.47
CA VAL A 211 12.33 -11.16 12.60
C VAL A 211 10.95 -10.82 12.04
N VAL A 212 9.88 -11.20 12.73
CA VAL A 212 8.52 -10.76 12.42
C VAL A 212 8.03 -9.86 13.53
N LEU A 213 7.69 -8.62 13.18
CA LEU A 213 7.11 -7.64 14.09
C LEU A 213 5.58 -7.61 13.92
N GLU A 214 4.84 -7.52 15.01
CA GLU A 214 3.43 -7.16 15.02
C GLU A 214 3.29 -5.71 15.46
N ALA A 215 2.63 -4.93 14.63
CA ALA A 215 2.18 -3.59 14.97
C ALA A 215 0.88 -3.33 14.24
N MET A 216 -0.06 -2.65 14.88
CA MET A 216 -1.33 -2.26 14.24
C MET A 216 -2.09 -3.46 13.65
N LYS A 217 -2.03 -4.61 14.34
CA LYS A 217 -2.62 -5.90 13.92
C LYS A 217 -2.07 -6.48 12.61
N MET A 218 -0.95 -5.96 12.14
CA MET A 218 -0.26 -6.40 10.95
C MET A 218 1.09 -7.02 11.30
N GLU A 219 1.37 -8.18 10.70
CA GLU A 219 2.66 -8.84 10.79
C GLU A 219 3.58 -8.35 9.68
N THR A 220 4.73 -7.81 10.05
CA THR A 220 5.73 -7.27 9.12
C THR A 220 7.05 -8.03 9.27
N PRO A 221 7.47 -8.81 8.25
CA PRO A 221 8.77 -9.46 8.27
C PRO A 221 9.90 -8.45 8.00
N VAL A 222 10.87 -8.39 8.91
CA VAL A 222 12.17 -7.73 8.69
C VAL A 222 13.10 -8.77 8.06
N ALA A 223 13.49 -8.53 6.81
CA ALA A 223 14.27 -9.48 6.01
C ALA A 223 15.71 -9.02 5.80
N SER A 224 16.61 -9.98 5.55
CA SER A 224 18.00 -9.68 5.22
C SER A 224 18.10 -8.94 3.89
N PRO A 225 18.84 -7.83 3.77
CA PRO A 225 19.03 -7.13 2.51
C PRO A 225 19.94 -7.88 1.53
N PHE A 226 20.84 -8.74 2.03
CA PHE A 226 21.81 -9.49 1.25
C PHE A 226 22.10 -10.88 1.87
N GLU A 227 22.92 -11.70 1.22
CA GLU A 227 23.40 -12.96 1.81
C GLU A 227 24.44 -12.68 2.89
N ALA A 228 24.23 -13.19 4.10
CA ALA A 228 25.05 -12.85 5.27
C ALA A 228 25.06 -13.99 6.31
N SER A 229 25.93 -13.88 7.31
CA SER A 229 25.85 -14.64 8.55
C SER A 229 25.30 -13.76 9.67
N VAL A 230 24.45 -14.32 10.54
CA VAL A 230 23.89 -13.62 11.69
C VAL A 230 24.95 -13.54 12.78
N ARG A 231 25.44 -12.34 13.08
CA ARG A 231 26.44 -12.15 14.13
C ARG A 231 25.81 -12.18 15.52
N ALA A 232 24.75 -11.40 15.70
CA ALA A 232 24.07 -11.23 16.98
C ALA A 232 22.59 -10.92 16.77
N VAL A 233 21.77 -11.36 17.73
CA VAL A 233 20.35 -11.01 17.83
C VAL A 233 20.16 -10.29 19.16
N HIS A 234 19.52 -9.12 19.12
CA HIS A 234 19.40 -8.20 20.26
C HIS A 234 17.99 -8.18 20.89
N VAL A 235 17.09 -9.01 20.39
CA VAL A 235 15.69 -9.07 20.80
C VAL A 235 15.22 -10.52 20.98
N ALA A 236 14.20 -10.71 21.80
CA ALA A 236 13.50 -11.97 21.99
C ALA A 236 12.02 -11.87 21.55
N GLU A 237 11.39 -13.02 21.32
CA GLU A 237 9.94 -13.08 21.10
C GLU A 237 9.19 -12.54 22.33
N GLY A 238 8.19 -11.70 22.09
CA GLY A 238 7.44 -10.96 23.10
C GLY A 238 7.96 -9.56 23.41
N ASP A 239 9.18 -9.21 22.97
CA ASP A 239 9.75 -7.89 23.23
C ASP A 239 8.99 -6.77 22.53
N ARG A 240 8.83 -5.64 23.21
CA ARG A 240 8.33 -4.40 22.61
C ARG A 240 9.51 -3.53 22.20
N VAL A 241 9.57 -3.18 20.92
CA VAL A 241 10.65 -2.39 20.33
C VAL A 241 10.13 -1.05 19.82
N ALA A 242 10.94 0.00 19.98
CA ALA A 242 10.69 1.30 19.36
C ALA A 242 11.20 1.30 17.91
N GLY A 243 10.68 2.22 17.09
CA GLY A 243 11.25 2.48 15.76
C GLY A 243 12.73 2.88 15.88
N GLY A 244 13.58 2.28 15.04
CA GLY A 244 15.03 2.46 15.06
C GLY A 244 15.79 1.57 16.05
N ALA A 245 15.11 0.78 16.89
CA ALA A 245 15.77 -0.14 17.82
C ALA A 245 16.57 -1.22 17.07
N LEU A 246 17.78 -1.54 17.54
CA LEU A 246 18.61 -2.57 16.94
C LEU A 246 18.00 -3.97 17.14
N LEU A 247 17.85 -4.73 16.05
CA LEU A 247 17.26 -6.07 16.08
C LEU A 247 18.31 -7.16 15.87
N VAL A 248 19.04 -7.09 14.75
CA VAL A 248 19.99 -8.13 14.31
C VAL A 248 21.22 -7.46 13.71
N GLU A 249 22.40 -7.99 14.02
CA GLU A 249 23.64 -7.65 13.34
C GLU A 249 24.01 -8.73 12.34
N LEU A 250 24.35 -8.29 11.13
CA LEU A 250 24.78 -9.16 10.04
C LEU A 250 26.25 -8.90 9.70
N GLU A 251 26.96 -9.97 9.39
CA GLU A 251 28.31 -9.95 8.82
C GLU A 251 28.31 -10.61 7.44
N SER A 252 28.99 -9.99 6.48
CA SER A 252 29.13 -10.49 5.11
C SER A 252 30.16 -11.61 5.02
#